data_AF-A0A2M7C0E3-F1
#
_entry.id   AF-A0A2M7C0E3-F1
#
_cell.length_a   1.000
_cell.length_b   1.000
_cell.length_c   1.000
_cell.angle_alpha   90.00
_cell.angle_beta   90.00
_cell.angle_gamma   90.00
#
_symmetry.space_group_name_H-M   'P 1'
#
loop_
_entity.id
_entity.type
_entity.pdbx_description
1 polymer ?
#
loop_
_entity_poly.entity_id
_entity_poly.type
_entity_poly.pdbx_seq_one_letter_code
_entity_poly.pdbx_strand_id
1 'polypeptide(L)'
;MNYLPVARDSEKVLQQGERAFISRYALGRDYHKVIRHRLAKLAERIRAAVAEFDGRVFTDSAPVLEVALANQAGQGWRGKHTLLLTREHGSWFFLGEIYVNLPLPVDKPQAEHCGSCQRCITICPTQAIIAPYQVDARRCISYLTIELKGNIPVELRPLIGNRIYGCDDCQLVCPWNSFAQTSVEPDFAVRHGLDDVGLVALFAWDEAEFKSKLAGSPIHRIGYEQWLRNIAVALGNAPKNAAIVAALQARSEHPSERVREHVKWALVRQGIM
;
A
#
# COMPACT_ATOMS: atom_id res chain seq x y z
N MET A 1 0.52 -5.90 14.37
CA MET A 1 -0.87 -6.40 14.22
C MET A 1 -1.08 -6.85 12.79
N ASN A 2 -1.52 -8.08 12.54
CA ASN A 2 -1.72 -8.57 11.18
C ASN A 2 -2.96 -7.96 10.52
N TYR A 3 -2.90 -7.76 9.20
CA TYR A 3 -3.97 -7.10 8.43
C TYR A 3 -4.43 -7.88 7.20
N LEU A 4 -3.85 -9.05 6.90
CA LEU A 4 -4.20 -9.86 5.72
C LEU A 4 -5.71 -10.17 5.72
N PRO A 5 -6.52 -9.59 4.81
CA PRO A 5 -7.97 -9.74 4.88
C PRO A 5 -8.44 -11.02 4.19
N VAL A 6 -9.65 -11.49 4.53
CA VAL A 6 -10.41 -12.36 3.63
C VAL A 6 -10.86 -11.51 2.45
N ALA A 7 -10.24 -11.70 1.29
CA ALA A 7 -10.48 -10.91 0.08
C ALA A 7 -10.30 -11.76 -1.18
N ARG A 8 -10.77 -11.28 -2.32
CA ARG A 8 -10.49 -11.89 -3.62
C ARG A 8 -8.99 -12.06 -3.82
N ASP A 9 -8.55 -13.20 -4.35
CA ASP A 9 -7.14 -13.53 -4.56
C ASP A 9 -6.38 -12.46 -5.38
N SER A 10 -5.17 -12.10 -4.92
CA SER A 10 -4.36 -11.03 -5.53
C SER A 10 -3.90 -11.36 -6.94
N GLU A 11 -3.44 -12.58 -7.18
CA GLU A 11 -2.93 -12.97 -8.49
C GLU A 11 -4.06 -12.96 -9.53
N LYS A 12 -5.26 -13.44 -9.16
CA LYS A 12 -6.45 -13.36 -10.01
C LYS A 12 -6.83 -11.93 -10.38
N VAL A 13 -6.77 -10.99 -9.43
CA VAL A 13 -7.07 -9.58 -9.70
C VAL A 13 -5.99 -8.96 -10.59
N LEU A 14 -4.71 -9.21 -10.32
CA LEU A 14 -3.58 -8.69 -11.12
C LEU A 14 -3.58 -9.20 -12.56
N GLN A 15 -4.08 -10.42 -12.81
CA GLN A 15 -4.24 -10.99 -14.14
C GLN A 15 -5.43 -10.41 -14.92
N GLN A 16 -6.36 -9.73 -14.25
CA GLN A 16 -7.55 -9.13 -14.85
C GLN A 16 -7.35 -7.63 -15.05
N GLY A 17 -6.77 -7.25 -16.19
CA GLY A 17 -6.39 -5.87 -16.48
C GLY A 17 -7.52 -4.83 -16.41
N GLU A 18 -8.80 -5.24 -16.49
CA GLU A 18 -9.96 -4.36 -16.34
C GLU A 18 -10.40 -4.14 -14.88
N ARG A 19 -9.88 -4.94 -13.94
CA ARG A 19 -10.11 -4.82 -12.49
C ARG A 19 -9.04 -3.97 -11.86
N ALA A 20 -9.38 -3.25 -10.80
CA ALA A 20 -8.44 -2.47 -10.01
C ALA A 20 -7.75 -3.35 -8.97
N PHE A 21 -6.43 -3.25 -8.88
CA PHE A 21 -5.68 -3.78 -7.74
C PHE A 21 -5.38 -2.66 -6.73
N ILE A 22 -5.77 -2.90 -5.48
CA ILE A 22 -5.46 -2.06 -4.32
C ILE A 22 -4.70 -2.95 -3.33
N SER A 23 -3.56 -2.46 -2.84
CA SER A 23 -2.75 -3.18 -1.86
C SER A 23 -3.57 -3.54 -0.62
N ARG A 24 -3.34 -4.75 -0.09
CA ARG A 24 -4.22 -5.36 0.91
C ARG A 24 -4.36 -4.56 2.19
N TYR A 25 -3.33 -3.81 2.58
CA TYR A 25 -3.38 -2.98 3.77
C TYR A 25 -4.41 -1.83 3.68
N ALA A 26 -4.84 -1.47 2.46
CA ALA A 26 -5.68 -0.31 2.18
C ALA A 26 -7.15 -0.65 1.91
N LEU A 27 -7.53 -1.94 1.95
CA LEU A 27 -8.90 -2.39 1.66
C LEU A 27 -9.90 -2.08 2.79
N GLY A 28 -9.41 -1.90 4.00
CA GLY A 28 -10.20 -1.62 5.19
C GLY A 28 -10.08 -0.18 5.69
N ARG A 29 -10.23 -0.02 7.00
CA ARG A 29 -10.04 1.24 7.73
C ARG A 29 -8.56 1.61 7.79
N ASP A 30 -8.34 2.92 7.85
CA ASP A 30 -7.03 3.53 8.05
C ASP A 30 -6.33 3.01 9.32
N TYR A 31 -5.27 2.23 9.12
CA TYR A 31 -4.50 1.63 10.20
C TYR A 31 -3.88 2.66 11.12
N HIS A 32 -3.57 3.87 10.65
CA HIS A 32 -3.02 4.92 11.49
C HIS A 32 -3.92 5.20 12.70
N LYS A 33 -5.24 5.20 12.49
CA LYS A 33 -6.23 5.41 13.55
C LYS A 33 -6.35 4.19 14.45
N VAL A 34 -6.40 3.00 13.86
CA VAL A 34 -6.56 1.72 14.60
C VAL A 34 -5.37 1.46 15.51
N ILE A 35 -4.15 1.53 14.96
CA ILE A 35 -2.90 1.27 15.68
C ILE A 35 -2.65 2.34 16.74
N ARG A 36 -2.78 3.64 16.41
CA ARG A 36 -2.61 4.73 17.38
C ARG A 36 -3.59 4.61 18.55
N HIS A 37 -4.85 4.28 18.30
CA HIS A 37 -5.85 4.10 19.36
C HIS A 37 -5.49 2.94 20.30
N ARG A 38 -5.04 1.81 19.75
CA ARG A 38 -4.62 0.65 20.55
C ARG A 38 -3.37 0.93 21.38
N LEU A 39 -2.38 1.59 20.78
CA LEU A 39 -1.18 2.00 21.49
C LEU A 39 -1.47 3.05 22.56
N ALA A 40 -2.40 3.99 22.31
CA ALA A 40 -2.83 4.95 23.32
C ALA A 40 -3.47 4.25 24.53
N LYS A 41 -4.36 3.27 24.29
CA LYS A 41 -4.92 2.45 25.38
C LYS A 41 -3.84 1.69 26.16
N LEU A 42 -2.81 1.20 25.49
CA LEU A 42 -1.68 0.56 26.17
C LEU A 42 -0.89 1.57 27.01
N ALA A 43 -0.60 2.76 26.48
CA ALA A 43 0.07 3.84 27.20
C ALA A 43 -0.72 4.26 28.45
N GLU A 44 -2.05 4.39 28.37
CA GLU A 44 -2.90 4.68 29.54
C GLU A 44 -2.80 3.59 30.62
N ARG A 45 -2.78 2.31 30.21
CA ARG A 45 -2.60 1.20 31.16
C ARG A 45 -1.24 1.24 31.85
N ILE A 46 -0.18 1.60 31.13
CA ILE A 46 1.17 1.75 31.70
C ILE A 46 1.18 2.94 32.67
N ARG A 47 0.60 4.08 32.28
CA ARG A 47 0.49 5.27 33.15
C ARG A 47 -0.24 4.99 34.45
N ALA A 48 -1.30 4.18 34.40
CA ALA A 48 -2.03 3.78 35.60
C ALA A 48 -1.22 2.86 36.53
N ALA A 49 -0.25 2.12 35.99
CA ALA A 49 0.58 1.19 36.76
C ALA A 49 1.92 1.80 37.22
N VAL A 50 2.43 2.82 36.53
CA VAL A 50 3.74 3.42 36.77
C VAL A 50 3.58 4.95 36.78
N ALA A 51 3.61 5.55 37.97
CA ALA A 51 3.38 6.99 38.14
C ALA A 51 4.38 7.87 37.40
N GLU A 52 5.63 7.42 37.27
CA GLU A 52 6.74 8.11 36.60
C GLU A 52 6.62 8.06 35.06
N PHE A 53 5.68 7.29 34.50
CA PHE A 53 5.61 7.05 33.06
C PHE A 53 5.26 8.32 32.28
N ASP A 54 6.16 8.68 31.38
CA ASP A 54 5.89 9.59 30.28
C ASP A 54 6.20 8.88 28.96
N GLY A 55 5.34 9.10 27.98
CA GLY A 55 5.49 8.45 26.70
C GLY A 55 4.59 8.96 25.60
N ARG A 56 5.02 8.71 24.36
CA ARG A 56 4.37 9.19 23.15
C ARG A 56 4.21 8.08 22.12
N VAL A 57 3.00 7.99 21.58
CA VAL A 57 2.60 6.97 20.61
C VAL A 57 2.81 7.46 19.18
N PHE A 58 3.37 6.59 18.33
CA PHE A 58 3.57 6.84 16.91
C PHE A 58 3.18 5.63 16.05
N THR A 59 2.86 5.93 14.79
CA THR A 59 2.63 4.97 13.71
C THR A 59 2.71 5.72 12.38
N ASP A 60 3.58 5.27 11.46
CA ASP A 60 3.93 5.67 10.07
C ASP A 60 4.20 7.17 9.80
N SER A 61 3.34 8.02 10.33
CA SER A 61 3.30 9.48 10.17
C SER A 61 4.36 10.27 10.97
N ALA A 62 5.22 9.60 11.74
CA ALA A 62 6.29 10.24 12.51
C ALA A 62 7.62 10.18 11.74
N PRO A 63 8.57 11.12 11.96
CA PRO A 63 9.90 11.07 11.35
C PRO A 63 10.80 10.02 12.05
N VAL A 64 10.32 8.78 12.08
CA VAL A 64 10.90 7.64 12.77
C VAL A 64 11.00 6.48 11.80
N LEU A 65 12.16 5.83 11.72
CA LEU A 65 12.33 4.64 10.91
C LEU A 65 11.85 3.40 11.69
N GLU A 66 10.52 3.27 11.84
CA GLU A 66 9.86 2.25 12.69
C GLU A 66 10.39 0.84 12.45
N VAL A 67 10.62 0.52 11.19
CA VAL A 67 11.06 -0.80 10.77
C VAL A 67 12.49 -1.13 11.21
N ALA A 68 13.35 -0.11 11.38
CA ALA A 68 14.68 -0.28 11.97
C ALA A 68 14.57 -0.49 13.48
N LEU A 69 13.70 0.27 14.15
CA LEU A 69 13.44 0.10 15.59
C LEU A 69 12.85 -1.28 15.88
N ALA A 70 11.89 -1.75 15.10
CA ALA A 70 11.29 -3.06 15.27
C ALA A 70 12.30 -4.20 15.03
N ASN A 71 13.23 -4.04 14.09
CA ASN A 71 14.33 -4.99 13.90
C ASN A 71 15.29 -4.99 15.09
N GLN A 72 15.63 -3.82 15.63
CA GLN A 72 16.49 -3.69 16.82
C GLN A 72 15.83 -4.29 18.07
N ALA A 73 14.52 -4.07 18.23
CA ALA A 73 13.70 -4.61 19.31
C ALA A 73 13.36 -6.10 19.15
N GLY A 74 14.02 -6.82 18.24
CA GLY A 74 13.81 -8.25 18.07
C GLY A 74 12.41 -8.65 17.60
N GLN A 75 11.61 -7.73 17.06
CA GLN A 75 10.24 -8.02 16.61
C GLN A 75 10.19 -8.77 15.28
N GLY A 76 11.32 -8.89 14.59
CA GLY A 76 11.46 -9.58 13.32
C GLY A 76 12.83 -9.34 12.70
N TRP A 77 12.99 -9.73 11.43
CA TRP A 77 14.18 -9.44 10.63
C TRP A 77 13.84 -8.67 9.35
N ARG A 78 14.80 -7.94 8.80
CA ARG A 78 14.65 -7.23 7.53
C ARG A 78 14.59 -8.23 6.37
N GLY A 79 13.54 -8.18 5.54
CA GLY A 79 13.50 -8.88 4.25
C GLY A 79 14.31 -8.14 3.17
N LYS A 80 14.79 -8.84 2.13
CA LYS A 80 15.51 -8.20 1.00
C LYS A 80 14.69 -7.13 0.28
N HIS A 81 13.36 -7.20 0.38
CA HIS A 81 12.40 -6.19 -0.09
C HIS A 81 12.12 -5.07 0.93
N THR A 82 12.96 -4.91 1.95
CA THR A 82 12.94 -3.84 2.95
C THR A 82 11.68 -3.73 3.83
N LEU A 83 10.86 -4.78 3.95
CA LEU A 83 9.85 -4.84 5.00
C LEU A 83 10.36 -5.69 6.16
N LEU A 84 9.72 -5.57 7.33
CA LEU A 84 9.96 -6.47 8.44
C LEU A 84 9.24 -7.79 8.19
N LEU A 85 9.89 -8.89 8.56
CA LEU A 85 9.36 -10.24 8.48
C LEU A 85 9.31 -10.86 9.88
N THR A 86 8.25 -11.62 10.12
CA THR A 86 8.07 -12.49 11.29
C THR A 86 7.79 -13.90 10.82
N ARG A 87 7.99 -14.89 11.70
CA ARG A 87 7.69 -16.29 11.35
C ARG A 87 6.20 -16.54 11.24
N GLU A 88 5.41 -15.85 12.06
CA GLU A 88 3.97 -16.08 12.25
C GLU A 88 3.11 -15.29 11.27
N HIS A 89 3.56 -14.11 10.82
CA HIS A 89 2.75 -13.21 10.00
C HIS A 89 3.39 -12.84 8.66
N GLY A 90 4.59 -13.36 8.36
CA GLY A 90 5.37 -12.91 7.22
C GLY A 90 5.59 -11.39 7.33
N SER A 91 5.20 -10.62 6.30
CA SER A 91 5.21 -9.15 6.27
C SER A 91 3.82 -8.50 6.40
N TRP A 92 2.75 -9.28 6.59
CA TRP A 92 1.36 -8.79 6.57
C TRP A 92 0.89 -8.21 7.90
N PHE A 93 1.66 -7.27 8.47
CA PHE A 93 1.33 -6.62 9.73
C PHE A 93 1.75 -5.14 9.77
N PHE A 94 1.06 -4.36 10.60
CA PHE A 94 1.40 -2.98 10.88
C PHE A 94 2.36 -2.86 12.07
N LEU A 95 3.22 -1.85 11.97
CA LEU A 95 4.10 -1.38 13.04
C LEU A 95 3.50 -0.15 13.74
N GLY A 96 3.96 0.04 14.97
CA GLY A 96 3.74 1.25 15.73
C GLY A 96 4.51 1.14 17.04
N GLU A 97 4.80 2.28 17.64
CA GLU A 97 5.74 2.36 18.74
C GLU A 97 5.25 3.31 19.83
N ILE A 98 5.74 3.07 21.05
CA ILE A 98 5.59 3.96 22.18
C ILE A 98 7.00 4.33 22.64
N TYR A 99 7.34 5.61 22.52
CA TYR A 99 8.53 6.16 23.14
C TYR A 99 8.24 6.34 24.61
N VAL A 100 9.14 5.89 25.49
CA VAL A 100 8.94 5.91 26.93
C VAL A 100 10.18 6.44 27.64
N ASN A 101 10.01 7.07 28.80
CA ASN A 101 11.11 7.47 29.68
C ASN A 101 11.61 6.35 30.60
N LEU A 102 10.95 5.19 30.58
CA LEU A 102 11.26 4.07 31.46
C LEU A 102 12.52 3.32 30.98
N PRO A 103 13.46 2.96 31.88
CA PRO A 103 14.67 2.22 31.55
C PRO A 103 14.37 0.73 31.37
N LEU A 104 13.64 0.38 30.30
CA LEU A 104 13.29 -1.01 30.00
C LEU A 104 14.51 -1.80 29.52
N PRO A 105 14.58 -3.12 29.81
CA PRO A 105 15.56 -3.99 29.19
C PRO A 105 15.49 -3.91 27.66
N VAL A 106 16.65 -3.95 27.00
CA VAL A 106 16.75 -3.89 25.55
C VAL A 106 16.77 -5.31 24.98
N ASP A 107 15.89 -5.56 24.03
CA ASP A 107 15.84 -6.82 23.29
C ASP A 107 17.00 -6.98 22.32
N LYS A 108 17.21 -8.21 21.82
CA LYS A 108 18.23 -8.51 20.81
C LYS A 108 17.59 -8.67 19.43
N PRO A 109 18.22 -8.15 18.36
CA PRO A 109 17.77 -8.40 17.00
C PRO A 109 17.72 -9.90 16.66
N GLN A 110 16.78 -10.27 15.79
CA GLN A 110 16.74 -11.61 15.22
C GLN A 110 17.71 -11.76 14.05
N ALA A 111 18.16 -12.98 13.78
CA ALA A 111 18.99 -13.29 12.61
C ALA A 111 18.18 -13.16 11.30
N GLU A 112 18.85 -12.83 10.19
CA GLU A 112 18.20 -12.82 8.89
C GLU A 112 17.85 -14.24 8.41
N HIS A 113 16.73 -14.36 7.69
CA HIS A 113 16.25 -15.65 7.19
C HIS A 113 15.93 -15.67 5.69
N CYS A 114 16.44 -14.69 4.92
CA CYS A 114 16.25 -14.68 3.46
C CYS A 114 17.19 -15.66 2.72
N GLY A 115 18.38 -15.95 3.25
CA GLY A 115 19.37 -16.80 2.60
C GLY A 115 19.66 -16.38 1.16
N SER A 116 19.75 -17.35 0.24
CA SER A 116 19.98 -17.10 -1.19
C SER A 116 18.74 -16.64 -1.97
N CYS A 117 17.55 -16.56 -1.36
CA CYS A 117 16.31 -16.19 -2.05
C CYS A 117 16.41 -14.81 -2.71
N GLN A 118 15.92 -14.69 -3.94
CA GLN A 118 15.85 -13.41 -4.70
C GLN A 118 14.45 -13.11 -5.27
N ARG A 119 13.41 -13.89 -4.90
CA ARG A 119 12.06 -13.82 -5.52
C ARG A 119 11.49 -12.41 -5.59
N CYS A 120 11.56 -11.66 -4.48
CA CYS A 120 11.04 -10.29 -4.41
C CYS A 120 11.76 -9.32 -5.35
N ILE A 121 13.09 -9.49 -5.52
CA ILE A 121 13.91 -8.69 -6.43
C ILE A 121 13.50 -9.01 -7.88
N THR A 122 13.45 -10.31 -8.22
CA THR A 122 13.11 -10.78 -9.56
C THR A 122 11.72 -10.35 -10.01
N ILE A 123 10.70 -10.44 -9.14
CA ILE A 123 9.31 -10.12 -9.54
C ILE A 123 9.04 -8.62 -9.68
N CYS A 124 9.84 -7.75 -9.06
CA CYS A 124 9.54 -6.33 -8.96
C CYS A 124 9.37 -5.71 -10.38
N PRO A 125 8.16 -5.27 -10.79
CA PRO A 125 7.90 -4.95 -12.20
C PRO A 125 8.76 -3.80 -12.73
N THR A 126 9.10 -2.87 -11.85
CA THR A 126 9.92 -1.70 -12.17
C THR A 126 11.37 -1.88 -11.77
N GLN A 127 11.77 -3.05 -11.26
CA GLN A 127 13.12 -3.30 -10.71
C GLN A 127 13.50 -2.23 -9.69
N ALA A 128 12.56 -1.87 -8.80
CA ALA A 128 12.78 -0.89 -7.74
C ALA A 128 13.66 -1.43 -6.62
N ILE A 129 13.70 -2.76 -6.41
CA ILE A 129 14.63 -3.38 -5.47
C ILE A 129 15.96 -3.59 -6.20
N ILE A 130 16.88 -2.64 -6.07
CA ILE A 130 18.12 -2.59 -6.86
C ILE A 130 19.23 -3.48 -6.29
N ALA A 131 19.13 -3.82 -5.01
CA ALA A 131 20.00 -4.76 -4.30
C ALA A 131 19.26 -5.29 -3.06
N PRO A 132 19.70 -6.41 -2.44
CA PRO A 132 19.19 -6.83 -1.14
C PRO A 132 19.16 -5.65 -0.15
N TYR A 133 17.99 -5.43 0.46
CA TYR A 133 17.76 -4.37 1.46
C TYR A 133 17.82 -2.93 0.91
N GLN A 134 17.81 -2.75 -0.41
CA GLN A 134 17.88 -1.44 -1.05
C GLN A 134 16.76 -1.26 -2.09
N VAL A 135 15.94 -0.23 -1.88
CA VAL A 135 14.82 0.12 -2.78
C VAL A 135 15.00 1.54 -3.30
N ASP A 136 14.97 1.71 -4.62
CA ASP A 136 14.77 3.02 -5.24
C ASP A 136 13.28 3.37 -5.22
N ALA A 137 12.89 4.18 -4.24
CA ALA A 137 11.51 4.63 -4.07
C ALA A 137 10.94 5.29 -5.33
N ARG A 138 11.77 5.99 -6.13
CA ARG A 138 11.31 6.69 -7.34
C ARG A 138 10.78 5.74 -8.41
N ARG A 139 11.15 4.44 -8.33
CA ARG A 139 10.68 3.37 -9.22
C ARG A 139 9.61 2.50 -8.57
N CYS A 140 9.47 2.53 -7.25
CA CYS A 140 8.54 1.66 -6.53
C CYS A 140 7.09 2.03 -6.84
N ILE A 141 6.29 1.07 -7.36
CA ILE A 141 4.88 1.31 -7.70
C ILE A 141 4.08 1.84 -6.50
N SER A 142 4.41 1.38 -5.28
CA SER A 142 3.78 1.90 -4.06
C SER A 142 4.02 3.40 -3.89
N TYR A 143 5.27 3.86 -4.04
CA TYR A 143 5.60 5.29 -4.01
C TYR A 143 4.95 6.06 -5.16
N LEU A 144 5.01 5.53 -6.39
CA LEU A 144 4.44 6.17 -7.59
C LEU A 144 2.93 6.42 -7.44
N THR A 145 2.21 5.48 -6.84
CA THR A 145 0.74 5.55 -6.70
C THR A 145 0.29 6.32 -5.46
N ILE A 146 1.14 6.47 -4.43
CA ILE A 146 0.75 7.04 -3.13
C ILE A 146 1.46 8.37 -2.84
N GLU A 147 2.79 8.39 -2.91
CA GLU A 147 3.61 9.50 -2.43
C GLU A 147 3.92 10.52 -3.52
N LEU A 148 4.17 10.06 -4.75
CA LEU A 148 4.46 10.94 -5.87
C LEU A 148 3.25 11.84 -6.17
N LYS A 149 3.36 13.12 -5.87
CA LYS A 149 2.31 14.12 -6.17
C LYS A 149 2.31 14.58 -7.62
N GLY A 150 3.43 14.43 -8.33
CA GLY A 150 3.57 14.82 -9.74
C GLY A 150 3.02 13.80 -10.74
N ASN A 151 3.55 13.86 -11.96
CA ASN A 151 3.21 12.93 -13.03
C ASN A 151 4.04 11.64 -12.90
N ILE A 152 3.42 10.50 -13.15
CA ILE A 152 4.14 9.22 -13.18
C ILE A 152 5.02 9.23 -14.45
N PRO A 153 6.33 8.96 -14.37
CA PRO A 153 7.20 8.93 -15.55
C PRO A 153 6.66 7.99 -16.63
N VAL A 154 6.67 8.44 -17.89
CA VAL A 154 5.99 7.78 -19.02
C VAL A 154 6.48 6.34 -19.19
N GLU A 155 7.78 6.12 -19.02
CA GLU A 155 8.45 4.81 -19.13
C GLU A 155 8.05 3.83 -18.01
N LEU A 156 7.56 4.32 -16.87
CA LEU A 156 7.11 3.48 -15.76
C LEU A 156 5.61 3.14 -15.84
N ARG A 157 4.81 3.93 -16.57
CA ARG A 157 3.34 3.72 -16.67
C ARG A 157 2.96 2.31 -17.16
N PRO A 158 3.59 1.73 -18.21
CA PRO A 158 3.28 0.37 -18.65
C PRO A 158 3.53 -0.71 -17.58
N LEU A 159 4.50 -0.49 -16.69
CA LEU A 159 4.94 -1.48 -15.70
C LEU A 159 4.03 -1.52 -14.46
N ILE A 160 3.16 -0.52 -14.28
CA ILE A 160 2.23 -0.44 -13.15
C ILE A 160 1.12 -1.49 -13.25
N GLY A 161 0.74 -1.88 -14.48
CA GLY A 161 -0.40 -2.77 -14.71
C GLY A 161 -1.70 -2.12 -14.22
N ASN A 162 -2.50 -2.87 -13.47
CA ASN A 162 -3.79 -2.42 -12.93
C ASN A 162 -3.73 -1.97 -11.45
N ARG A 163 -2.54 -1.70 -10.92
CA ARG A 163 -2.32 -1.27 -9.52
C ARG A 163 -2.63 0.22 -9.38
N ILE A 164 -3.71 0.56 -8.68
CA ILE A 164 -4.15 1.96 -8.52
C ILE A 164 -3.82 2.56 -7.16
N TYR A 165 -3.44 1.73 -6.18
CA TYR A 165 -3.00 2.17 -4.86
C TYR A 165 -2.11 1.13 -4.19
N GLY A 166 -0.82 1.45 -4.01
CA GLY A 166 0.14 0.52 -3.44
C GLY A 166 0.55 -0.60 -4.40
N CYS A 167 1.43 -1.48 -3.94
CA CYS A 167 1.86 -2.67 -4.66
C CYS A 167 2.28 -3.74 -3.65
N ASP A 168 1.83 -4.98 -3.85
CA ASP A 168 2.13 -6.09 -2.97
C ASP A 168 3.04 -7.14 -3.60
N ASP A 169 3.50 -6.97 -4.84
CA ASP A 169 4.19 -8.01 -5.60
C ASP A 169 5.39 -8.62 -4.84
N CYS A 170 6.20 -7.79 -4.20
CA CYS A 170 7.36 -8.23 -3.43
C CYS A 170 6.97 -9.02 -2.16
N GLN A 171 5.78 -8.75 -1.61
CA GLN A 171 5.18 -9.50 -0.50
C GLN A 171 4.57 -10.80 -1.01
N LEU A 172 3.78 -10.77 -2.08
CA LEU A 172 3.05 -11.92 -2.61
C LEU A 172 3.98 -13.10 -2.94
N VAL A 173 5.17 -12.82 -3.48
CA VAL A 173 6.16 -13.88 -3.80
C VAL A 173 7.07 -14.28 -2.64
N CYS A 174 7.00 -13.57 -1.50
CA CYS A 174 7.88 -13.82 -0.36
C CYS A 174 7.49 -15.15 0.30
N PRO A 175 8.41 -16.15 0.41
CA PRO A 175 8.07 -17.45 1.01
C PRO A 175 7.57 -17.35 2.45
N TRP A 176 8.03 -16.35 3.20
CA TRP A 176 7.59 -16.15 4.59
C TRP A 176 6.11 -15.75 4.70
N ASN A 177 5.49 -15.28 3.63
CA ASN A 177 4.08 -14.95 3.60
C ASN A 177 3.17 -16.17 3.45
N SER A 178 3.70 -17.38 3.18
CA SER A 178 2.89 -18.61 3.24
C SER A 178 2.49 -18.98 4.67
N PHE A 179 3.18 -18.43 5.68
CA PHE A 179 2.85 -18.62 7.10
C PHE A 179 1.86 -17.57 7.63
N ALA A 180 1.54 -16.56 6.82
CA ALA A 180 0.74 -15.43 7.29
C ALA A 180 -0.71 -15.83 7.58
N GLN A 181 -1.19 -15.39 8.74
CA GLN A 181 -2.55 -15.63 9.18
C GLN A 181 -3.48 -14.51 8.72
N THR A 182 -4.68 -14.89 8.28
CA THR A 182 -5.77 -13.96 8.03
C THR A 182 -6.11 -13.17 9.31
N SER A 183 -6.30 -11.87 9.15
CA SER A 183 -6.68 -10.98 10.25
C SER A 183 -8.11 -11.23 10.68
N VAL A 184 -8.31 -11.27 11.99
CA VAL A 184 -9.63 -11.30 12.63
C VAL A 184 -10.11 -9.89 12.99
N GLU A 185 -9.32 -8.86 12.68
CA GLU A 185 -9.64 -7.47 13.00
C GLU A 185 -10.73 -6.91 12.06
N PRO A 186 -11.94 -6.59 12.56
CA PRO A 186 -13.03 -6.13 11.69
C PRO A 186 -12.73 -4.81 10.99
N ASP A 187 -11.92 -3.93 11.62
CA ASP A 187 -11.50 -2.67 11.00
C ASP A 187 -10.68 -2.90 9.70
N PHE A 188 -10.08 -4.08 9.48
CA PHE A 188 -9.31 -4.39 8.27
C PHE A 188 -10.07 -5.26 7.26
N ALA A 189 -11.36 -5.54 7.50
CA ALA A 189 -12.22 -6.18 6.52
C ALA A 189 -12.38 -5.30 5.26
N VAL A 190 -12.61 -5.96 4.12
CA VAL A 190 -12.82 -5.27 2.83
C VAL A 190 -14.01 -4.33 2.91
N ARG A 191 -13.82 -3.09 2.46
CA ARG A 191 -14.88 -2.09 2.34
C ARG A 191 -15.21 -1.81 0.88
N HIS A 192 -16.49 -1.56 0.60
CA HIS A 192 -16.99 -1.10 -0.70
C HIS A 192 -16.62 -2.00 -1.90
N GLY A 193 -16.32 -3.28 -1.68
CA GLY A 193 -15.92 -4.22 -2.73
C GLY A 193 -14.61 -3.85 -3.41
N LEU A 194 -13.73 -3.10 -2.73
CA LEU A 194 -12.48 -2.59 -3.31
C LEU A 194 -11.45 -3.69 -3.65
N ASP A 195 -11.67 -4.92 -3.20
CA ASP A 195 -10.88 -6.09 -3.57
C ASP A 195 -11.27 -6.69 -4.93
N ASP A 196 -12.40 -6.27 -5.50
CA ASP A 196 -12.93 -6.78 -6.76
C ASP A 196 -13.82 -5.76 -7.50
N VAL A 197 -13.23 -4.62 -7.88
CA VAL A 197 -13.95 -3.54 -8.56
C VAL A 197 -13.35 -3.22 -9.92
N GLY A 198 -14.19 -2.87 -10.89
CA GLY A 198 -13.77 -2.51 -12.24
C GLY A 198 -13.16 -1.11 -12.31
N LEU A 199 -12.12 -0.95 -13.14
CA LEU A 199 -11.43 0.34 -13.32
C LEU A 199 -12.37 1.41 -13.86
N VAL A 200 -13.20 1.09 -14.85
CA VAL A 200 -14.19 2.03 -15.42
C VAL A 200 -15.18 2.52 -14.37
N ALA A 201 -15.65 1.62 -13.50
CA ALA A 201 -16.58 1.98 -12.42
C ALA A 201 -15.93 2.95 -11.43
N LEU A 202 -14.68 2.70 -11.01
CA LEU A 202 -13.95 3.62 -10.13
C LEU A 202 -13.61 4.94 -10.80
N PHE A 203 -13.34 4.93 -12.10
CA PHE A 203 -13.06 6.14 -12.87
C PHE A 203 -14.30 7.01 -13.08
N ALA A 204 -15.50 6.44 -12.95
CA ALA A 204 -16.76 7.17 -13.06
C ALA A 204 -17.14 7.92 -11.78
N TRP A 205 -16.58 7.54 -10.61
CA TRP A 205 -16.83 8.25 -9.35
C TRP A 205 -16.55 9.72 -9.49
N ASP A 206 -17.44 10.58 -9.01
CA ASP A 206 -17.15 12.00 -8.81
C ASP A 206 -16.35 12.24 -7.50
N GLU A 207 -15.97 13.48 -7.24
CA GLU A 207 -15.19 13.81 -6.04
C GLU A 207 -15.98 13.57 -4.74
N ALA A 208 -17.29 13.78 -4.76
CA ALA A 208 -18.16 13.59 -3.59
C ALA A 208 -18.28 12.10 -3.26
N GLU A 209 -18.46 11.25 -4.26
CA GLU A 209 -18.46 9.79 -4.12
C GLU A 209 -17.10 9.29 -3.62
N PHE A 210 -15.99 9.76 -4.19
CA PHE A 210 -14.64 9.43 -3.70
C PHE A 210 -14.48 9.77 -2.21
N LYS A 211 -14.83 11.00 -1.82
CA LYS A 211 -14.72 11.46 -0.42
C LYS A 211 -15.59 10.63 0.52
N SER A 212 -16.83 10.34 0.11
CA SER A 212 -17.78 9.55 0.90
C SER A 212 -17.35 8.09 1.06
N LYS A 213 -17.04 7.40 -0.04
CA LYS A 213 -16.66 5.98 -0.05
C LYS A 213 -15.31 5.74 0.63
N LEU A 214 -14.35 6.64 0.44
CA LEU A 214 -13.01 6.47 1.02
C LEU A 214 -12.85 7.16 2.38
N ALA A 215 -13.91 7.73 2.96
CA ALA A 215 -13.87 8.27 4.31
C ALA A 215 -13.34 7.21 5.30
N GLY A 216 -12.24 7.56 5.98
CA GLY A 216 -11.57 6.67 6.94
C GLY A 216 -10.83 5.48 6.32
N SER A 217 -10.62 5.45 5.00
CA SER A 217 -9.64 4.58 4.33
C SER A 217 -8.29 5.32 4.23
N PRO A 218 -7.14 4.62 4.27
CA PRO A 218 -5.85 5.28 4.04
C PRO A 218 -5.77 5.89 2.63
N ILE A 219 -6.54 5.38 1.66
CA ILE A 219 -6.57 5.88 0.28
C ILE A 219 -7.01 7.34 0.21
N HIS A 220 -7.87 7.80 1.13
CA HIS A 220 -8.38 9.17 1.14
C HIS A 220 -7.26 10.24 1.10
N ARG A 221 -6.07 9.94 1.63
CA ARG A 221 -4.92 10.86 1.73
C ARG A 221 -4.35 11.31 0.39
N ILE A 222 -4.55 10.54 -0.69
CA ILE A 222 -3.96 10.89 -2.00
C ILE A 222 -4.78 11.96 -2.73
N GLY A 223 -6.06 12.12 -2.34
CA GLY A 223 -6.99 13.02 -2.99
C GLY A 223 -7.49 12.50 -4.35
N TYR A 224 -8.58 13.12 -4.82
CA TYR A 224 -9.33 12.64 -5.96
C TYR A 224 -8.57 12.74 -7.29
N GLU A 225 -7.79 13.80 -7.50
CA GLU A 225 -7.01 13.92 -8.73
C GLU A 225 -5.96 12.81 -8.87
N GLN A 226 -5.28 12.44 -7.77
CA GLN A 226 -4.27 11.38 -7.80
C GLN A 226 -4.92 10.01 -8.01
N TRP A 227 -6.12 9.81 -7.45
CA TRP A 227 -6.95 8.65 -7.71
C TRP A 227 -7.26 8.50 -9.21
N LEU A 228 -7.77 9.55 -9.85
CA LEU A 228 -8.04 9.55 -11.30
C LEU A 228 -6.76 9.33 -12.11
N ARG A 229 -5.66 10.01 -11.76
CA ARG A 229 -4.35 9.83 -12.42
C ARG A 229 -3.92 8.36 -12.42
N ASN A 230 -4.00 7.68 -11.28
CA ASN A 230 -3.61 6.28 -11.15
C ASN A 230 -4.50 5.36 -11.98
N ILE A 231 -5.83 5.58 -11.92
CA ILE A 231 -6.79 4.78 -12.68
C ILE A 231 -6.61 5.00 -14.19
N ALA A 232 -6.33 6.22 -14.64
CA ALA A 232 -6.03 6.47 -16.06
C ALA A 232 -4.83 5.63 -16.55
N VAL A 233 -3.77 5.52 -15.75
CA VAL A 233 -2.64 4.62 -16.08
C VAL A 233 -3.09 3.16 -16.19
N ALA A 234 -3.87 2.69 -15.22
CA ALA A 234 -4.40 1.32 -15.24
C ALA A 234 -5.31 1.05 -16.45
N LEU A 235 -6.18 1.99 -16.81
CA LEU A 235 -7.02 1.93 -18.01
C LEU A 235 -6.20 1.90 -19.31
N GLY A 236 -5.08 2.63 -19.37
CA GLY A 236 -4.13 2.55 -20.49
C GLY A 236 -3.33 1.24 -20.56
N ASN A 237 -3.32 0.45 -19.49
CA ASN A 237 -2.68 -0.87 -19.44
C ASN A 237 -3.67 -2.02 -19.65
N ALA A 238 -4.96 -1.78 -19.50
CA ALA A 238 -6.01 -2.76 -19.71
C ALA A 238 -6.13 -3.17 -21.19
N PRO A 239 -6.73 -4.35 -21.49
CA PRO A 239 -7.11 -4.72 -22.85
C PRO A 239 -7.90 -3.61 -23.55
N LYS A 240 -7.80 -3.54 -24.88
CA LYS A 240 -8.52 -2.53 -25.66
C LYS A 240 -10.03 -2.70 -25.49
N ASN A 241 -10.71 -1.63 -25.10
CA ASN A 241 -12.15 -1.69 -24.81
C ASN A 241 -12.82 -0.32 -25.08
N ALA A 242 -13.92 -0.33 -25.84
CA ALA A 242 -14.67 0.89 -26.17
C ALA A 242 -15.23 1.61 -24.93
N ALA A 243 -15.62 0.88 -23.89
CA ALA A 243 -16.07 1.48 -22.63
C ALA A 243 -14.93 2.19 -21.90
N ILE A 244 -13.70 1.68 -22.00
CA ILE A 244 -12.51 2.36 -21.45
C ILE A 244 -12.24 3.66 -22.21
N VAL A 245 -12.29 3.63 -23.54
CA VAL A 245 -12.12 4.83 -24.37
C VAL A 245 -13.15 5.89 -24.00
N ALA A 246 -14.44 5.52 -23.90
CA ALA A 246 -15.50 6.44 -23.52
C ALA A 246 -15.28 7.04 -22.12
N ALA A 247 -14.87 6.22 -21.14
CA ALA A 247 -14.58 6.68 -19.80
C ALA A 247 -13.40 7.68 -19.76
N LEU A 248 -12.33 7.41 -20.52
CA LEU A 248 -11.19 8.31 -20.65
C LEU A 248 -11.58 9.63 -21.35
N GLN A 249 -12.33 9.57 -22.45
CA GLN A 249 -12.82 10.75 -23.17
C GLN A 249 -13.68 11.65 -22.29
N ALA A 250 -14.52 11.08 -21.42
CA ALA A 250 -15.33 11.86 -20.47
C ALA A 250 -14.50 12.73 -19.51
N ARG A 251 -13.18 12.49 -19.41
CA ARG A 251 -12.25 13.28 -18.58
C ARG A 251 -11.11 13.93 -19.38
N SER A 252 -11.18 14.00 -20.71
CA SER A 252 -10.12 14.61 -21.53
C SER A 252 -9.91 16.09 -21.20
N GLU A 253 -11.00 16.80 -20.87
CA GLU A 253 -11.01 18.22 -20.53
C GLU A 253 -11.04 18.48 -19.02
N HIS A 254 -10.62 17.51 -18.20
CA HIS A 254 -10.61 17.68 -16.75
C HIS A 254 -9.78 18.90 -16.34
N PRO A 255 -10.18 19.73 -15.34
CA PRO A 255 -9.46 20.96 -14.98
C PRO A 255 -7.98 20.75 -14.59
N SER A 256 -7.67 19.62 -13.96
CA SER A 256 -6.29 19.23 -13.60
C SER A 256 -5.48 18.77 -14.81
N GLU A 257 -4.40 19.50 -15.13
CA GLU A 257 -3.46 19.16 -16.20
C GLU A 257 -2.85 17.76 -16.03
N ARG A 258 -2.53 17.39 -14.78
CA ARG A 258 -2.02 16.07 -14.42
C ARG A 258 -3.00 14.97 -14.82
N VAL A 259 -4.30 15.15 -14.59
CA VAL A 259 -5.31 14.17 -15.01
C VAL A 259 -5.36 14.10 -16.54
N ARG A 260 -5.43 15.24 -17.23
CA ARG A 260 -5.47 15.29 -18.71
C ARG A 260 -4.28 14.59 -19.35
N GLU A 261 -3.07 14.79 -18.85
CA GLU A 261 -1.85 14.16 -19.38
C GLU A 261 -1.92 12.62 -19.32
N HIS A 262 -2.37 12.07 -18.19
CA HIS A 262 -2.46 10.62 -18.01
C HIS A 262 -3.62 10.03 -18.81
N VAL A 263 -4.74 10.77 -18.93
CA VAL A 263 -5.86 10.42 -19.80
C VAL A 263 -5.44 10.37 -21.27
N LYS A 264 -4.71 11.40 -21.75
CA LYS A 264 -4.20 11.44 -23.12
C LYS A 264 -3.27 10.26 -23.40
N TRP A 265 -2.34 9.98 -22.48
CA TRP A 265 -1.46 8.81 -22.59
C TRP A 265 -2.25 7.50 -22.66
N ALA A 266 -3.29 7.35 -21.84
CA ALA A 266 -4.14 6.16 -21.81
C ALA A 266 -4.97 6.01 -23.09
N LEU A 267 -5.48 7.10 -23.67
CA LEU A 267 -6.19 7.11 -24.95
C LEU A 267 -5.30 6.61 -26.09
N VAL A 268 -4.04 7.09 -26.16
CA VAL A 268 -3.04 6.61 -27.14
C VAL A 268 -2.82 5.10 -26.99
N ARG A 269 -2.70 4.60 -25.76
CA ARG A 269 -2.56 3.15 -25.50
C ARG A 269 -3.79 2.35 -25.92
N GLN A 270 -4.98 2.93 -25.81
CA GLN A 270 -6.25 2.35 -26.26
C GLN A 270 -6.48 2.48 -27.78
N GLY A 271 -5.57 3.14 -28.50
CA GLY A 271 -5.59 3.26 -29.96
C GLY A 271 -6.28 4.51 -30.50
N ILE A 272 -6.51 5.51 -29.65
CA ILE A 272 -7.02 6.83 -30.06
C ILE A 272 -5.83 7.78 -30.18
N MET A 273 -5.57 8.27 -31.40
CA MET A 273 -4.47 9.20 -31.72
C MET A 273 -4.74 10.61 -31.21
#